data_AF-W1DQ02-F1
#
_entry.id   AF-W1DQ02-F1
#
_cell.length_a   1.000
_cell.length_b   1.000
_cell.length_c   1.000
_cell.angle_alpha   90.00
_cell.angle_beta   90.00
_cell.angle_gamma   90.00
#
_symmetry.space_group_name_H-M   'P 1'
#
loop_
_entity.id
_entity.type
_entity.pdbx_description
1 polymer ?
#
loop_
_entity_poly.entity_id
_entity_poly.type
_entity_poly.pdbx_seq_one_letter_code
_entity_poly.pdbx_strand_id
1 'polypeptide(L)'
;MWLCCLGAILVADPLAVLSQSLWLSAFAVAGLIFWFQWLPLPAGRWRWPWKTIIALVHLQAGVTLLLLPLQLLLFHGVSLTSMAANLLAVPLVTLLAVPLILTAMLVHLSGPEIVESLLWLAADRVLALLFWGLRRLPDGWLTLDTRWLWISILPWLLVMGWRFQSWRHSPALCLSVLFLLTRPFSRQPPADEWRVTMLDVGQGLAMVIERHGKALLYDTGPAWPQGDSGQQVIIPWLRWHHLQLQGIMLSHEHLDHRGGLDSVLQAWPQAWVRSPLGLGASSAVSSR
;
A
#
# COMPACT_ATOMS: atom_id res chain seq x y z
N MET A 1 -4.92 -25.80 -11.75
CA MET A 1 -3.74 -25.04 -12.22
C MET A 1 -3.26 -24.03 -11.18
N TRP A 2 -4.03 -23.00 -10.80
CA TRP A 2 -3.56 -21.97 -9.84
C TRP A 2 -3.01 -22.56 -8.53
N LEU A 3 -3.75 -23.48 -7.88
CA LEU A 3 -3.27 -24.19 -6.68
C LEU A 3 -1.99 -25.00 -6.93
N CYS A 4 -1.85 -25.60 -8.12
CA CYS A 4 -0.67 -26.38 -8.48
C CYS A 4 0.56 -25.47 -8.64
N CYS A 5 0.40 -24.29 -9.24
CA CYS A 5 1.48 -23.30 -9.36
C CYS A 5 1.92 -22.80 -7.97
N LEU A 6 0.96 -22.46 -7.10
CA LEU A 6 1.25 -22.03 -5.73
C LEU A 6 1.97 -23.14 -4.95
N GLY A 7 1.48 -24.39 -5.06
CA GLY A 7 2.12 -25.55 -4.45
C GLY A 7 3.55 -25.78 -4.96
N ALA A 8 3.77 -25.68 -6.27
CA ALA A 8 5.10 -25.83 -6.86
C ALA A 8 6.08 -24.75 -6.37
N ILE A 9 5.65 -23.49 -6.28
CA ILE A 9 6.48 -22.40 -5.74
C ILE A 9 6.85 -22.67 -4.29
N LEU A 10 5.88 -23.06 -3.44
CA LEU A 10 6.14 -23.32 -2.01
C LEU A 10 6.98 -24.58 -1.77
N VAL A 11 6.93 -25.56 -2.68
CA VAL A 11 7.82 -26.73 -2.63
C VAL A 11 9.25 -26.35 -3.02
N ALA A 12 9.42 -25.45 -4.01
CA ALA A 12 10.73 -24.99 -4.44
C ALA A 12 11.37 -24.00 -3.46
N ASP A 13 10.57 -23.09 -2.89
CA ASP A 13 10.96 -22.11 -1.88
C ASP A 13 9.86 -21.96 -0.81
N PRO A 14 9.97 -22.69 0.30
CA PRO A 14 9.02 -22.61 1.40
C PRO A 14 8.96 -21.22 2.06
N LEU A 15 10.06 -20.46 2.03
CA LEU A 15 10.13 -19.12 2.64
C LEU A 15 9.35 -18.08 1.81
N ALA A 16 9.00 -18.39 0.56
CA ALA A 16 8.16 -17.55 -0.27
C ALA A 16 6.81 -17.22 0.40
N VAL A 17 6.33 -18.05 1.33
CA VAL A 17 5.11 -17.78 2.12
C VAL A 17 5.20 -16.50 2.96
N LEU A 18 6.41 -16.06 3.33
CA LEU A 18 6.62 -14.81 4.07
C LEU A 18 6.76 -13.60 3.13
N SER A 19 6.91 -13.84 1.82
CA SER A 19 7.13 -12.78 0.85
C SER A 19 5.83 -12.07 0.47
N GLN A 20 5.86 -10.74 0.49
CA GLN A 20 4.73 -9.92 0.04
C GLN A 20 4.43 -10.13 -1.45
N SER A 21 5.45 -10.39 -2.26
CA SER A 21 5.34 -10.62 -3.71
C SER A 21 4.53 -11.89 -4.04
N LEU A 22 4.72 -12.99 -3.28
CA LEU A 22 3.91 -14.19 -3.45
C LEU A 22 2.43 -13.90 -3.19
N TRP A 23 2.12 -13.27 -2.06
CA TRP A 23 0.74 -12.97 -1.70
C TRP A 23 0.07 -12.06 -2.73
N LEU A 24 0.73 -10.97 -3.12
CA LEU A 24 0.17 -10.02 -4.10
C LEU A 24 -0.11 -10.70 -5.45
N SER A 25 0.82 -11.52 -5.96
CA SER A 25 0.64 -12.22 -7.23
C SER A 25 -0.42 -13.33 -7.16
N ALA A 26 -0.38 -14.16 -6.12
CA ALA A 26 -1.32 -15.26 -5.94
C ALA A 26 -2.77 -14.74 -5.81
N PHE A 27 -2.98 -13.71 -4.98
CA PHE A 27 -4.30 -13.07 -4.85
C PHE A 27 -4.72 -12.31 -6.09
N ALA A 28 -3.78 -11.69 -6.84
CA ALA A 28 -4.12 -11.01 -8.09
C ALA A 28 -4.70 -12.00 -9.11
N VAL A 29 -4.06 -13.15 -9.28
CA VAL A 29 -4.54 -14.20 -10.20
C VAL A 29 -5.87 -14.77 -9.71
N ALA A 30 -6.00 -15.11 -8.42
CA ALA A 30 -7.25 -15.61 -7.85
C ALA A 30 -8.40 -14.60 -8.00
N GLY A 31 -8.14 -13.33 -7.70
CA GLY A 31 -9.07 -12.22 -7.85
C GLY A 31 -9.49 -12.03 -9.31
N LEU A 32 -8.57 -12.08 -10.27
CA LEU A 32 -8.90 -12.00 -11.68
C LEU A 32 -9.76 -13.18 -12.15
N ILE A 33 -9.44 -14.41 -11.74
CA ILE A 33 -10.26 -15.59 -12.03
C ILE A 33 -11.68 -15.37 -11.49
N PHE A 34 -11.80 -14.94 -10.23
CA PHE A 34 -13.10 -14.63 -9.63
C PHE A 34 -13.84 -13.53 -10.42
N TRP A 35 -13.18 -12.40 -10.70
CA TRP A 35 -13.74 -11.25 -11.40
C TRP A 35 -14.29 -11.62 -12.78
N PHE A 36 -13.51 -12.30 -13.61
CA PHE A 36 -13.94 -12.67 -14.96
C PHE A 36 -15.02 -13.75 -14.99
N GLN A 37 -15.07 -14.64 -13.99
CA GLN A 37 -16.11 -15.68 -13.91
C GLN A 37 -17.45 -15.13 -13.38
N TRP A 38 -17.41 -14.13 -12.51
CA TRP A 38 -18.62 -13.57 -11.87
C TRP A 38 -19.14 -12.32 -12.57
N LEU A 39 -18.25 -11.54 -13.18
CA LEU A 39 -18.53 -10.32 -13.95
C LEU A 39 -17.89 -10.43 -15.36
N PRO A 40 -18.36 -11.33 -16.23
CA PRO A 40 -17.85 -11.41 -17.60
C PRO A 40 -18.25 -10.17 -18.41
N LEU A 41 -17.32 -9.65 -19.21
CA LEU A 41 -17.62 -8.61 -20.18
C LEU A 41 -18.52 -9.16 -21.30
N PRO A 42 -19.59 -8.45 -21.70
CA PRO A 42 -20.46 -8.90 -22.80
C PRO A 42 -19.67 -9.01 -24.12
N ALA A 43 -19.69 -10.20 -24.73
CA ALA A 43 -19.08 -10.40 -26.04
C ALA A 43 -19.82 -9.62 -27.13
N GLY A 44 -19.07 -9.02 -28.07
CA GLY A 44 -19.62 -8.47 -29.34
C GLY A 44 -20.18 -7.05 -29.31
N ARG A 45 -20.19 -6.35 -28.16
CA ARG A 45 -20.78 -5.00 -28.07
C ARG A 45 -19.91 -3.86 -28.63
N TRP A 46 -18.58 -4.03 -28.67
CA TRP A 46 -17.65 -2.92 -28.96
C TRP A 46 -16.63 -3.31 -30.04
N ARG A 47 -16.33 -2.36 -30.95
CA ARG A 47 -15.30 -2.50 -31.98
C ARG A 47 -13.93 -2.05 -31.43
N TRP A 48 -12.85 -2.44 -32.12
CA TRP A 48 -11.52 -1.91 -31.85
C TRP A 48 -11.48 -0.40 -32.18
N PRO A 49 -10.79 0.45 -31.38
CA PRO A 49 -9.94 0.15 -30.21
C PRO A 49 -10.66 0.14 -28.86
N TRP A 50 -11.91 0.61 -28.79
CA TRP A 50 -12.67 0.76 -27.54
C TRP A 50 -12.84 -0.55 -26.76
N LYS A 51 -12.99 -1.68 -27.47
CA LYS A 51 -13.02 -3.01 -26.86
C LYS A 51 -11.78 -3.26 -25.99
N THR A 52 -10.59 -2.87 -26.45
CA THR A 52 -9.33 -3.07 -25.72
C THR A 52 -9.26 -2.17 -24.51
N ILE A 53 -9.62 -0.89 -24.66
CA ILE A 53 -9.63 0.07 -23.55
C ILE A 53 -10.58 -0.40 -22.44
N ILE A 54 -11.78 -0.85 -22.79
CA ILE A 54 -12.75 -1.37 -21.81
C ILE A 54 -12.24 -2.66 -21.15
N ALA A 55 -11.61 -3.55 -21.92
CA ALA A 55 -11.01 -4.75 -21.34
C ALA A 55 -9.91 -4.39 -20.32
N LEU A 56 -9.07 -3.39 -20.63
CA LEU A 56 -8.03 -2.91 -19.72
C LEU A 56 -8.62 -2.23 -18.47
N VAL A 57 -9.62 -1.37 -18.63
CA VAL A 57 -10.32 -0.75 -17.49
C VAL A 57 -10.99 -1.81 -16.62
N HIS A 58 -11.63 -2.80 -17.24
CA HIS A 58 -12.29 -3.89 -16.52
C HIS A 58 -11.28 -4.77 -15.75
N LEU A 59 -10.15 -5.09 -16.37
CA LEU A 59 -9.05 -5.81 -15.72
C LEU A 59 -8.51 -4.98 -14.55
N GLN A 60 -8.21 -3.71 -14.78
CA GLN A 60 -7.67 -2.83 -13.74
C GLN A 60 -8.65 -2.64 -12.58
N ALA A 61 -9.94 -2.48 -12.86
CA ALA A 61 -10.98 -2.40 -11.85
C ALA A 61 -11.05 -3.68 -11.00
N GLY A 62 -11.02 -4.85 -11.64
CA GLY A 62 -11.02 -6.13 -10.93
C GLY A 62 -9.81 -6.29 -10.00
N VAL A 63 -8.61 -6.03 -10.50
CA VAL A 63 -7.38 -6.09 -9.70
C VAL A 63 -7.42 -5.07 -8.57
N THR A 64 -7.72 -3.80 -8.87
CA THR A 64 -7.74 -2.73 -7.87
C THR A 64 -8.76 -3.02 -6.77
N LEU A 65 -9.99 -3.42 -7.11
CA LEU A 65 -11.05 -3.65 -6.12
C LEU A 65 -10.84 -4.93 -5.29
N LEU A 66 -10.42 -6.02 -5.92
CA LEU A 66 -10.34 -7.31 -5.23
C LEU A 66 -9.04 -7.48 -4.43
N LEU A 67 -7.98 -6.73 -4.77
CA LEU A 67 -6.75 -6.68 -3.99
C LEU A 67 -6.79 -5.69 -2.82
N LEU A 68 -7.81 -4.82 -2.72
CA LEU A 68 -7.92 -3.84 -1.63
C LEU A 68 -7.63 -4.41 -0.23
N PRO A 69 -8.19 -5.55 0.21
CA PRO A 69 -7.93 -6.05 1.56
C PRO A 69 -6.45 -6.42 1.76
N LEU A 70 -5.82 -7.02 0.76
CA LEU A 70 -4.41 -7.38 0.83
C LEU A 70 -3.50 -6.16 0.75
N GLN A 71 -3.81 -5.20 -0.13
CA GLN A 71 -3.06 -3.95 -0.26
C GLN A 71 -3.12 -3.14 1.03
N LEU A 72 -4.31 -3.02 1.62
CA LEU A 72 -4.51 -2.25 2.84
C LEU A 72 -3.82 -2.93 4.04
N LEU A 73 -3.82 -4.27 4.10
CA LEU A 73 -3.09 -5.02 5.13
C LEU A 73 -1.58 -4.87 5.03
N LEU A 74 -1.02 -4.84 3.83
CA LEU A 74 0.43 -4.79 3.62
C LEU A 74 1.00 -3.36 3.64
N PHE A 75 0.26 -2.40 3.07
CA PHE A 75 0.75 -1.05 2.84
C PHE A 75 0.08 0.02 3.71
N HIS A 76 -0.92 -0.34 4.53
CA HIS A 76 -1.59 0.60 5.45
C HIS A 76 -2.25 1.80 4.76
N GLY A 77 -2.60 1.64 3.48
CA GLY A 77 -3.17 2.70 2.66
C GLY A 77 -3.52 2.25 1.25
N VAL A 78 -4.17 3.15 0.52
CA VAL A 78 -4.61 2.91 -0.86
C VAL A 78 -4.30 4.13 -1.72
N SER A 79 -3.97 3.89 -2.99
CA SER A 79 -3.72 4.96 -3.96
C SER A 79 -4.94 5.19 -4.85
N LEU A 80 -5.56 6.37 -4.74
CA LEU A 80 -6.70 6.78 -5.57
C LEU A 80 -6.32 6.95 -7.05
N THR A 81 -5.09 7.36 -7.31
CA THR A 81 -4.57 7.58 -8.67
C THR A 81 -4.03 6.30 -9.31
N SER A 82 -3.96 5.18 -8.57
CA SER A 82 -3.41 3.90 -9.02
C SER A 82 -4.09 3.37 -10.28
N MET A 83 -5.42 3.47 -10.39
CA MET A 83 -6.13 2.98 -11.58
C MET A 83 -5.71 3.75 -12.84
N ALA A 84 -5.64 5.08 -12.77
CA ALA A 84 -5.22 5.92 -13.88
C ALA A 84 -3.73 5.71 -14.22
N ALA A 85 -2.88 5.63 -13.18
CA ALA A 85 -1.46 5.36 -13.32
C ALA A 85 -1.22 4.01 -14.02
N ASN A 86 -1.88 2.94 -13.57
CA ASN A 86 -1.69 1.59 -14.11
C ASN A 86 -2.29 1.44 -15.51
N LEU A 87 -3.38 2.14 -15.83
CA LEU A 87 -3.95 2.12 -17.18
C LEU A 87 -2.96 2.64 -18.23
N LEU A 88 -2.08 3.57 -17.84
CA LEU A 88 -0.99 4.08 -18.69
C LEU A 88 0.27 3.22 -18.54
N ALA A 89 0.71 2.97 -17.31
CA ALA A 89 1.98 2.32 -17.01
C ALA A 89 2.02 0.86 -17.48
N VAL A 90 0.98 0.08 -17.22
CA VAL A 90 1.00 -1.37 -17.52
C VAL A 90 1.17 -1.63 -19.02
N PRO A 91 0.40 -1.00 -19.94
CA PRO A 91 0.61 -1.19 -21.38
C PRO A 91 1.97 -0.69 -21.86
N LEU A 92 2.40 0.50 -21.42
CA LEU A 92 3.69 1.09 -21.82
C LEU A 92 4.87 0.22 -21.37
N VAL A 93 4.86 -0.24 -20.12
CA VAL A 93 5.95 -1.07 -19.60
C VAL A 93 5.92 -2.46 -20.23
N THR A 94 4.75 -3.10 -20.31
CA THR A 94 4.65 -4.50 -20.77
C THR A 94 4.88 -4.63 -22.27
N LEU A 95 4.39 -3.69 -23.08
CA LEU A 95 4.45 -3.81 -24.55
C LEU A 95 5.65 -3.10 -25.18
N LEU A 96 6.23 -2.10 -24.50
CA LEU A 96 7.36 -1.34 -25.05
C LEU A 96 8.61 -1.51 -24.19
N ALA A 97 8.59 -1.10 -22.91
CA ALA A 97 9.80 -1.03 -22.11
C ALA A 97 10.44 -2.40 -21.86
N VAL A 98 9.66 -3.38 -21.39
CA VAL A 98 10.18 -4.74 -21.09
C VAL A 98 10.71 -5.43 -22.35
N PRO A 99 9.98 -5.46 -23.49
CA PRO A 99 10.53 -6.02 -24.72
C PRO A 99 11.80 -5.31 -25.18
N LEU A 100 11.85 -3.97 -25.15
CA LEU A 100 13.05 -3.21 -25.52
C LEU A 100 14.24 -3.59 -24.64
N ILE A 101 14.06 -3.62 -23.32
CA ILE A 101 15.12 -3.98 -22.36
C ILE A 101 15.59 -5.41 -22.61
N LEU A 102 14.67 -6.37 -22.74
CA LEU A 102 15.04 -7.77 -23.01
C LEU A 102 15.76 -7.93 -24.34
N THR A 103 15.33 -7.20 -25.39
CA THR A 103 16.04 -7.21 -26.67
C THR A 103 17.41 -6.57 -26.58
N ALA A 104 17.57 -5.47 -25.83
CA ALA A 104 18.87 -4.83 -25.59
C ALA A 104 19.82 -5.80 -24.87
N MET A 105 19.32 -6.50 -23.85
CA MET A 105 20.08 -7.53 -23.13
C MET A 105 20.52 -8.68 -24.04
N LEU A 106 19.68 -9.14 -24.97
CA LEU A 106 20.06 -10.16 -25.94
C LEU A 106 21.08 -9.65 -26.96
N VAL A 107 20.90 -8.41 -27.45
CA VAL A 107 21.80 -7.79 -28.43
C VAL A 107 23.18 -7.54 -27.85
N HIS A 108 23.26 -7.22 -26.56
CA HIS A 108 24.51 -7.10 -25.81
C HIS A 108 25.40 -8.35 -25.95
N LEU A 109 24.81 -9.55 -26.01
CA LEU A 109 25.57 -10.80 -26.23
C LEU A 109 26.06 -10.96 -27.67
N SER A 110 25.41 -10.30 -28.64
CA SER A 110 25.68 -10.46 -30.09
C SER A 110 26.67 -9.44 -30.67
N GLY A 111 26.98 -8.36 -29.93
CA GLY A 111 28.07 -7.42 -30.24
C GLY A 111 27.79 -6.15 -31.08
N PRO A 112 26.61 -5.87 -31.69
CA PRO A 112 26.41 -4.60 -32.38
C PRO A 112 26.07 -3.47 -31.38
N GLU A 113 27.11 -2.84 -30.83
CA GLU A 113 27.03 -1.79 -29.80
C GLU A 113 26.10 -0.62 -30.17
N ILE A 114 26.05 -0.25 -31.45
CA ILE A 114 25.18 0.84 -31.93
C ILE A 114 23.71 0.48 -31.77
N VAL A 115 23.33 -0.75 -32.13
CA VAL A 115 21.93 -1.22 -32.02
C VAL A 115 21.54 -1.36 -30.55
N GLU A 116 22.45 -1.89 -29.72
CA GLU A 116 22.26 -1.96 -28.28
C GLU A 116 21.99 -0.56 -27.69
N SER A 117 22.85 0.41 -27.98
CA SER A 117 22.72 1.79 -27.48
C SER A 117 21.39 2.45 -27.90
N LEU A 118 20.95 2.22 -29.14
CA LEU A 118 19.66 2.70 -29.63
C LEU A 118 18.48 2.05 -28.88
N LEU A 119 18.55 0.76 -28.57
CA LEU A 119 17.51 0.06 -27.81
C LEU A 119 17.45 0.55 -26.36
N TRP A 120 18.61 0.76 -25.71
CA TRP A 120 18.67 1.35 -24.37
C TRP A 120 18.11 2.78 -24.35
N LEU A 121 18.47 3.61 -25.33
CA LEU A 121 17.93 4.95 -25.46
C LEU A 121 16.42 4.92 -25.68
N ALA A 122 15.91 4.01 -26.51
CA ALA A 122 14.47 3.86 -26.73
C ALA A 122 13.74 3.46 -25.44
N ALA A 123 14.28 2.49 -24.68
CA ALA A 123 13.73 2.09 -23.39
C ALA A 123 13.73 3.25 -22.38
N ASP A 124 14.83 4.00 -22.29
CA ASP A 124 14.95 5.18 -21.44
C ASP A 124 13.90 6.24 -21.81
N ARG A 125 13.71 6.54 -23.10
CA ARG A 125 12.70 7.52 -23.54
C ARG A 125 11.28 7.08 -23.24
N VAL A 126 10.95 5.80 -23.38
CA VAL A 126 9.65 5.25 -23.00
C VAL A 126 9.41 5.44 -21.50
N LEU A 127 10.39 5.09 -20.66
CA LEU A 127 10.29 5.26 -19.21
C LEU A 127 10.26 6.73 -18.80
N ALA A 128 11.05 7.60 -19.44
CA ALA A 128 11.07 9.03 -19.18
C ALA A 128 9.72 9.67 -19.49
N LEU A 129 9.09 9.29 -20.62
CA LEU A 129 7.74 9.73 -20.97
C LEU A 129 6.71 9.26 -19.93
N LEU A 130 6.81 8.00 -19.49
CA LEU A 130 5.95 7.46 -18.45
C LEU A 130 6.09 8.24 -17.14
N PHE A 131 7.32 8.43 -16.64
CA PHE A 131 7.56 9.17 -15.41
C PHE A 131 7.21 10.65 -15.52
N TRP A 132 7.34 11.24 -16.70
CA TRP A 132 6.84 12.59 -16.94
C TRP A 132 5.31 12.66 -16.77
N GLY A 133 4.57 11.68 -17.32
CA GLY A 133 3.12 11.58 -17.14
C GLY A 133 2.70 11.30 -15.71
N LEU A 134 3.35 10.35 -15.04
CA LEU A 134 3.04 9.98 -13.66
C LEU A 134 3.27 11.13 -12.66
N ARG A 135 4.32 11.94 -12.85
CA ARG A 135 4.60 13.13 -12.03
C ARG A 135 3.55 14.23 -12.14
N ARG A 136 2.65 14.17 -13.13
CA ARG A 136 1.53 15.12 -13.28
C ARG A 136 0.26 14.66 -12.55
N LEU A 137 0.23 13.42 -12.06
CA LEU A 137 -0.89 12.94 -11.26
C LEU A 137 -0.80 13.57 -9.86
N PRO A 138 -1.93 13.97 -9.27
CA PRO A 138 -1.94 14.47 -7.90
C PRO A 138 -1.53 13.39 -6.91
N ASP A 139 -1.03 13.80 -5.74
CA ASP A 139 -0.80 12.90 -4.62
C ASP A 139 -2.13 12.23 -4.25
N GLY A 140 -2.18 10.92 -4.47
CA GLY A 140 -3.39 10.11 -4.32
C GLY A 140 -3.34 9.13 -3.16
N TRP A 141 -2.31 9.21 -2.30
CA TRP A 141 -2.12 8.26 -1.21
C TRP A 141 -3.05 8.59 -0.03
N LEU A 142 -3.95 7.65 0.27
CA LEU A 142 -4.80 7.71 1.45
C LEU A 142 -4.28 6.74 2.50
N THR A 143 -3.78 7.26 3.62
CA THR A 143 -3.46 6.44 4.79
C THR A 143 -4.76 6.04 5.49
N LEU A 144 -4.95 4.73 5.68
CA LEU A 144 -6.15 4.17 6.30
C LEU A 144 -5.75 3.36 7.53
N ASP A 145 -6.59 3.39 8.55
CA ASP A 145 -6.40 2.59 9.76
C ASP A 145 -6.99 1.18 9.62
N THR A 146 -6.67 0.31 10.59
CA THR A 146 -7.07 -1.11 10.59
C THR A 146 -8.59 -1.34 10.48
N ARG A 147 -9.44 -0.38 10.86
CA ARG A 147 -10.90 -0.52 10.78
C ARG A 147 -11.37 -0.61 9.33
N TRP A 148 -10.67 0.03 8.41
CA TRP A 148 -10.96 0.00 6.98
C TRP A 148 -10.71 -1.36 6.33
N LEU A 149 -9.96 -2.26 6.99
CA LEU A 149 -9.74 -3.63 6.51
C LEU A 149 -11.04 -4.44 6.41
N TRP A 150 -12.04 -4.13 7.21
CA TRP A 150 -13.34 -4.77 7.10
C TRP A 150 -14.11 -4.26 5.88
N ILE A 151 -14.12 -2.95 5.68
CA ILE A 151 -14.79 -2.30 4.54
C ILE A 151 -14.12 -2.70 3.22
N SER A 152 -12.80 -2.95 3.19
CA SER A 152 -12.09 -3.34 1.96
C SER A 152 -12.53 -4.70 1.40
N ILE A 153 -13.25 -5.53 2.18
CA ILE A 153 -13.86 -6.79 1.71
C ILE A 153 -15.18 -6.53 0.96
N LEU A 154 -15.77 -5.33 1.09
CA LEU A 154 -17.05 -4.97 0.47
C LEU A 154 -17.13 -5.25 -1.04
N PRO A 155 -16.10 -4.98 -1.88
CA PRO A 155 -16.18 -5.30 -3.30
C PRO A 155 -16.43 -6.79 -3.58
N TRP A 156 -15.78 -7.69 -2.85
CA TRP A 156 -16.04 -9.13 -2.97
C TRP A 156 -17.50 -9.46 -2.65
N LEU A 157 -18.00 -8.92 -1.54
CA LEU A 157 -19.39 -9.15 -1.09
C LEU A 157 -20.41 -8.56 -2.06
N LEU A 158 -20.12 -7.40 -2.67
CA LEU A 158 -20.99 -6.78 -3.66
C LEU A 158 -21.10 -7.62 -4.93
N VAL A 159 -19.97 -8.15 -5.45
CA VAL A 159 -19.99 -9.06 -6.60
C VAL A 159 -20.81 -10.31 -6.28
N MET A 160 -20.62 -10.89 -5.09
CA MET A 160 -21.35 -12.08 -4.67
C MET A 160 -22.85 -11.79 -4.49
N GLY A 161 -23.20 -10.72 -3.78
CA GLY A 161 -24.58 -10.32 -3.51
C GLY A 161 -25.34 -9.91 -4.77
N TRP A 162 -24.66 -9.29 -5.75
CA TRP A 162 -25.24 -9.01 -7.06
C TRP A 162 -25.50 -10.29 -7.84
N ARG A 163 -24.52 -11.21 -7.90
CA ARG A 163 -24.63 -12.46 -8.69
C ARG A 163 -25.74 -13.38 -8.18
N PHE A 164 -25.88 -13.51 -6.87
CA PHE A 164 -26.94 -14.29 -6.23
C PHE A 164 -28.26 -13.53 -6.04
N GLN A 165 -28.31 -12.26 -6.45
CA GLN A 165 -29.47 -11.38 -6.23
C GLN A 165 -29.90 -11.34 -4.75
N SER A 166 -28.94 -11.48 -3.82
CA SER A 166 -29.19 -11.57 -2.38
C SER A 166 -29.90 -10.32 -1.84
N TRP A 167 -29.68 -9.16 -2.46
CA TRP A 167 -30.38 -7.92 -2.13
C TRP A 167 -31.89 -7.99 -2.38
N ARG A 168 -32.36 -8.84 -3.29
CA ARG A 168 -33.79 -9.08 -3.55
C ARG A 168 -34.36 -10.19 -2.68
N HIS A 169 -33.62 -11.29 -2.53
CA HIS A 169 -34.11 -12.49 -1.84
C HIS A 169 -33.86 -12.47 -0.32
N SER A 170 -32.88 -11.71 0.16
CA SER A 170 -32.46 -11.68 1.56
C SER A 170 -31.93 -10.30 1.96
N PRO A 171 -32.73 -9.23 1.85
CA PRO A 171 -32.29 -7.86 2.19
C PRO A 171 -31.85 -7.75 3.66
N ALA A 172 -32.47 -8.50 4.57
CA ALA A 172 -32.08 -8.55 5.97
C ALA A 172 -30.63 -9.06 6.17
N LEU A 173 -30.18 -10.03 5.37
CA LEU A 173 -28.80 -10.51 5.39
C LEU A 173 -27.85 -9.42 4.90
N CYS A 174 -28.18 -8.75 3.79
CA CYS A 174 -27.37 -7.63 3.28
C CYS A 174 -27.21 -6.50 4.30
N LEU A 175 -28.31 -6.13 4.98
CA LEU A 175 -28.27 -5.12 6.05
C LEU A 175 -27.46 -5.60 7.26
N SER A 176 -27.59 -6.86 7.64
CA SER A 176 -26.82 -7.45 8.74
C SER A 176 -25.33 -7.46 8.45
N VAL A 177 -24.93 -7.83 7.23
CA VAL A 177 -23.53 -7.79 6.78
C VAL A 177 -23.02 -6.35 6.78
N LEU A 178 -23.77 -5.40 6.21
CA LEU A 178 -23.38 -3.99 6.21
C LEU A 178 -23.21 -3.46 7.63
N PHE A 179 -24.13 -3.78 8.54
CA PHE A 179 -24.03 -3.42 9.95
C PHE A 179 -22.77 -4.01 10.60
N LEU A 180 -22.48 -5.29 10.37
CA LEU A 180 -21.26 -5.94 10.88
C LEU A 180 -19.97 -5.27 10.37
N LEU A 181 -19.95 -4.82 9.11
CA LEU A 181 -18.80 -4.09 8.53
C LEU A 181 -18.56 -2.72 9.20
N THR A 182 -19.58 -2.09 9.78
CA THR A 182 -19.44 -0.80 10.50
C THR A 182 -18.99 -0.96 11.96
N ARG A 183 -19.15 -2.16 12.55
CA ARG A 183 -18.81 -2.45 13.95
C ARG A 183 -17.40 -2.02 14.40
N PRO A 184 -16.33 -2.17 13.59
CA PRO A 184 -14.98 -1.75 13.98
C PRO A 184 -14.85 -0.24 14.26
N PHE A 185 -15.70 0.59 13.65
CA PHE A 185 -15.69 2.05 13.88
C PHE A 185 -16.36 2.46 15.19
N SER A 186 -17.27 1.63 15.70
CA SER A 186 -17.98 1.87 16.96
C SER A 186 -17.29 1.25 18.18
N ARG A 187 -16.33 0.35 17.97
CA ARG A 187 -15.58 -0.28 19.07
C ARG A 187 -14.55 0.69 19.63
N GLN A 188 -14.69 1.01 20.91
CA GLN A 188 -13.62 1.67 21.66
C GLN A 188 -12.55 0.63 22.02
N PRO A 189 -11.27 1.03 22.06
CA PRO A 189 -10.21 0.17 22.56
C PRO A 189 -10.51 -0.27 24.01
N PRO A 190 -10.14 -1.49 24.42
CA PRO A 190 -10.34 -1.96 25.80
C PRO A 190 -9.73 -0.97 26.80
N ALA A 191 -10.48 -0.60 27.84
CA ALA A 191 -10.09 0.46 28.76
C ALA A 191 -8.89 0.08 29.67
N ASP A 192 -8.74 -1.19 30.02
CA ASP A 192 -7.83 -1.58 31.10
C ASP A 192 -6.49 -2.20 30.65
N GLU A 193 -6.23 -2.26 29.34
CA GLU A 193 -5.00 -2.83 28.81
C GLU A 193 -4.01 -1.73 28.42
N TRP A 194 -2.77 -1.85 28.89
CA TRP A 194 -1.62 -1.13 28.36
C TRP A 194 -0.76 -2.09 27.55
N ARG A 195 -0.16 -1.60 26.47
CA ARG A 195 0.76 -2.38 25.62
C ARG A 195 2.03 -1.59 25.36
N VAL A 196 3.13 -2.30 25.27
CA VAL A 196 4.40 -1.77 24.77
C VAL A 196 4.76 -2.53 23.50
N THR A 197 5.09 -1.80 22.44
CA THR A 197 5.48 -2.36 21.15
C THR A 197 6.80 -1.76 20.71
N MET A 198 7.81 -2.61 20.51
CA MET A 198 9.06 -2.21 19.88
C MET A 198 8.88 -2.28 18.36
N LEU A 199 9.11 -1.17 17.69
CA LEU A 199 9.02 -1.07 16.23
C LEU A 199 10.36 -1.46 15.61
N ASP A 200 10.30 -2.25 14.54
CA ASP A 200 11.48 -2.59 13.76
C ASP A 200 11.86 -1.41 12.86
N VAL A 201 12.80 -0.59 13.36
CA VAL A 201 13.36 0.59 12.67
C VAL A 201 14.79 0.31 12.17
N GLY A 202 15.21 -0.96 12.12
CA GLY A 202 16.57 -1.34 11.78
C GLY A 202 17.58 -1.02 12.90
N GLN A 203 18.61 -0.24 12.58
CA GLN A 203 19.63 0.17 13.55
C GLN A 203 19.16 1.38 14.37
N GLY A 204 18.65 1.12 15.58
CA GLY A 204 18.20 2.15 16.51
C GLY A 204 17.12 1.65 17.45
N LEU A 205 16.41 2.57 18.09
CA LEU A 205 15.28 2.25 18.98
C LEU A 205 14.05 3.10 18.64
N ALA A 206 12.89 2.45 18.64
CA ALA A 206 11.59 3.10 18.67
C ALA A 206 10.61 2.17 19.41
N MET A 207 10.04 2.63 20.52
CA MET A 207 9.03 1.89 21.28
C MET A 207 7.78 2.74 21.48
N VAL A 208 6.61 2.14 21.26
CA VAL A 208 5.32 2.77 21.51
C VAL A 208 4.70 2.16 22.75
N ILE A 209 4.32 3.02 23.70
CA ILE A 209 3.55 2.67 24.89
C ILE A 209 2.12 3.17 24.65
N GLU A 210 1.16 2.26 24.50
CA GLU A 210 -0.23 2.59 24.20
C GLU A 210 -1.17 2.28 25.37
N ARG A 211 -2.14 3.17 25.58
CA ARG A 211 -3.26 2.98 26.52
C ARG A 211 -4.42 3.88 26.13
N HIS A 212 -5.66 3.36 26.13
CA HIS A 212 -6.87 4.14 25.78
C HIS A 212 -6.80 4.88 24.42
N GLY A 213 -6.18 4.27 23.40
CA GLY A 213 -5.98 4.90 22.09
C GLY A 213 -4.98 6.07 22.08
N LYS A 214 -4.27 6.30 23.18
CA LYS A 214 -3.20 7.29 23.32
C LYS A 214 -1.85 6.57 23.31
N ALA A 215 -0.86 7.20 22.72
CA ALA A 215 0.49 6.66 22.59
C ALA A 215 1.53 7.62 23.19
N LEU A 216 2.54 7.03 23.83
CA LEU A 216 3.82 7.66 24.13
C LEU A 216 4.89 6.96 23.30
N LEU A 217 5.74 7.75 22.65
CA LEU A 217 6.85 7.24 21.84
C LEU A 217 8.15 7.39 22.63
N TYR A 218 8.93 6.32 22.69
CA TYR A 218 10.28 6.31 23.25
C TYR A 218 11.28 6.06 22.13
N ASP A 219 12.09 7.07 21.83
CA ASP A 219 12.97 7.16 20.65
C ASP A 219 12.24 7.06 19.29
N THR A 220 12.92 7.50 18.23
CA THR A 220 12.35 7.73 16.90
C THR A 220 13.14 7.06 15.77
N GLY A 221 14.10 6.19 16.12
CA GLY A 221 14.93 5.47 15.16
C GLY A 221 15.87 6.34 14.31
N PRO A 222 16.55 5.74 13.33
CA PRO A 222 17.51 6.42 12.46
C PRO A 222 16.88 7.31 11.38
N ALA A 223 17.70 8.24 10.87
CA ALA A 223 17.48 8.99 9.64
C ALA A 223 18.65 8.81 8.67
N TRP A 224 18.37 8.93 7.37
CA TRP A 224 19.33 8.80 6.27
C TRP A 224 19.02 9.83 5.17
N PRO A 225 19.88 10.02 4.14
CA PRO A 225 19.76 11.14 3.21
C PRO A 225 18.45 11.25 2.43
N GLN A 226 17.70 10.15 2.32
CA GLN A 226 16.46 10.06 1.52
C GLN A 226 15.22 9.76 2.36
N GLY A 227 15.32 9.72 3.70
CA GLY A 227 14.19 9.40 4.55
C GLY A 227 14.55 9.18 6.02
N ASP A 228 13.53 8.92 6.82
CA ASP A 228 13.67 8.65 8.24
C ASP A 228 12.68 7.59 8.71
N SER A 229 12.97 7.00 9.86
CA SER A 229 12.13 5.98 10.49
C SER A 229 10.75 6.51 10.89
N GLY A 230 10.64 7.81 11.15
CA GLY A 230 9.38 8.51 11.39
C GLY A 230 8.40 8.34 10.23
N GLN A 231 8.81 8.74 9.02
CA GLN A 231 7.98 8.64 7.81
C GLN A 231 7.70 7.20 7.39
N GLN A 232 8.69 6.32 7.49
CA GLN A 232 8.58 4.98 6.91
C GLN A 232 7.94 3.95 7.83
N VAL A 233 8.11 4.08 9.14
CA VAL A 233 7.68 3.05 10.10
C VAL A 233 6.72 3.65 11.13
N ILE A 234 7.14 4.70 11.85
CA ILE A 234 6.42 5.16 13.05
C ILE A 234 5.08 5.81 12.70
N ILE A 235 5.05 6.78 11.78
CA ILE A 235 3.83 7.49 11.39
C ILE A 235 2.81 6.52 10.77
N PRO A 236 3.17 5.67 9.79
CA PRO A 236 2.23 4.68 9.23
C PRO A 236 1.69 3.73 10.29
N TRP A 237 2.54 3.26 11.20
CA TRP A 237 2.13 2.34 12.27
C TRP A 237 1.17 2.99 13.27
N LEU A 238 1.48 4.19 13.77
CA LEU A 238 0.60 4.93 14.69
C LEU A 238 -0.77 5.21 14.04
N ARG A 239 -0.78 5.60 12.74
CA ARG A 239 -2.03 5.81 11.99
C ARG A 239 -2.80 4.51 11.79
N TRP A 240 -2.13 3.41 11.46
CA TRP A 240 -2.74 2.09 11.28
C TRP A 240 -3.46 1.62 12.54
N HIS A 241 -2.84 1.81 13.70
CA HIS A 241 -3.39 1.47 15.00
C HIS A 241 -4.37 2.51 15.56
N HIS A 242 -4.65 3.58 14.80
CA HIS A 242 -5.53 4.68 15.20
C HIS A 242 -5.16 5.31 16.55
N LEU A 243 -3.85 5.52 16.78
CA LEU A 243 -3.32 6.04 18.03
C LEU A 243 -3.10 7.56 17.96
N GLN A 244 -3.43 8.24 19.05
CA GLN A 244 -3.11 9.64 19.26
C GLN A 244 -1.80 9.77 20.03
N LEU A 245 -0.75 10.23 19.36
CA LEU A 245 0.54 10.49 19.99
C LEU A 245 0.41 11.68 20.95
N GLN A 246 0.71 11.46 22.23
CA GLN A 246 0.67 12.50 23.25
C GLN A 246 2.04 13.08 23.55
N GLY A 247 3.09 12.27 23.44
CA GLY A 247 4.43 12.69 23.79
C GLY A 247 5.52 11.77 23.28
N ILE A 248 6.72 12.32 23.24
CA ILE A 248 7.94 11.70 22.75
C ILE A 248 8.99 11.84 23.86
N MET A 249 9.59 10.72 24.26
CA MET A 249 10.72 10.65 25.16
C MET A 249 11.95 10.23 24.34
N LEU A 250 13.00 11.04 24.39
CA LEU A 250 14.27 10.73 23.74
C LEU A 250 15.29 10.31 24.81
N SER A 251 15.97 9.20 24.56
CA SER A 251 17.03 8.72 25.43
C SER A 251 18.30 9.58 25.30
N HIS A 252 18.71 9.91 24.08
CA HIS A 252 19.87 10.75 23.76
C HIS A 252 19.86 11.28 22.31
N GLU A 253 20.80 12.15 21.94
CA GLU A 253 20.80 12.89 20.65
C GLU A 253 21.37 12.14 19.45
N HIS A 254 21.75 10.87 19.60
CA HIS A 254 22.31 10.15 18.46
C HIS A 254 21.26 9.96 17.36
N LEU A 255 21.74 9.99 16.11
CA LEU A 255 20.88 10.01 14.93
C LEU A 255 20.00 8.76 14.83
N ASP A 256 20.46 7.62 15.35
CA ASP A 256 19.75 6.34 15.48
C ASP A 256 18.63 6.34 16.53
N HIS A 257 18.53 7.39 17.35
CA HIS A 257 17.48 7.58 18.34
C HIS A 257 16.57 8.79 18.05
N ARG A 258 17.11 9.89 17.50
CA ARG A 258 16.34 11.12 17.22
C ARG A 258 15.99 11.31 15.74
N GLY A 259 16.41 10.41 14.85
CA GLY A 259 16.34 10.61 13.41
C GLY A 259 14.93 10.86 12.86
N GLY A 260 13.92 10.17 13.40
CA GLY A 260 12.53 10.35 12.99
C GLY A 260 11.78 11.51 13.66
N LEU A 261 12.40 12.26 14.58
CA LEU A 261 11.72 13.24 15.44
C LEU A 261 10.99 14.32 14.65
N ASP A 262 11.67 14.97 13.71
CA ASP A 262 11.11 16.10 12.96
C ASP A 262 9.88 15.67 12.15
N SER A 263 9.96 14.52 11.50
CA SER A 263 8.86 13.91 10.74
C SER A 263 7.66 13.57 11.64
N VAL A 264 7.92 12.99 12.81
CA VAL A 264 6.85 12.67 13.78
C VAL A 264 6.20 13.95 14.31
N LEU A 265 6.96 15.00 14.60
CA LEU A 265 6.43 16.29 15.07
C LEU A 265 5.65 17.03 13.98
N GLN A 266 6.03 16.91 12.71
CA GLN A 266 5.22 17.41 11.60
C GLN A 266 3.84 16.74 11.55
N ALA A 267 3.77 15.44 11.84
CA ALA A 267 2.51 14.70 11.89
C ALA A 267 1.69 14.95 13.17
N TRP A 268 2.35 15.17 14.32
CA TRP A 268 1.73 15.50 15.61
C TRP A 268 2.38 16.71 16.29
N PRO A 269 2.10 17.95 15.82
CA PRO A 269 2.74 19.16 16.34
C PRO A 269 2.47 19.45 17.82
N GLN A 270 1.41 18.86 18.37
CA GLN A 270 0.96 19.07 19.75
C GLN A 270 1.58 18.06 20.73
N ALA A 271 2.36 17.08 20.26
CA ALA A 271 3.02 16.11 21.13
C ALA A 271 4.14 16.80 21.91
N TRP A 272 4.18 16.61 23.23
CA TRP A 272 5.29 17.14 24.04
C TRP A 272 6.56 16.32 23.81
N VAL A 273 7.72 16.95 23.92
CA VAL A 273 9.02 16.27 23.83
C VAL A 273 9.75 16.37 25.16
N ARG A 274 10.21 15.24 25.68
CA ARG A 274 11.12 15.18 26.83
C ARG A 274 12.43 14.56 26.39
N SER A 275 13.52 15.23 26.72
CA SER A 275 14.89 14.75 26.56
C SER A 275 15.67 15.14 27.82
N PRO A 276 16.57 14.28 28.33
CA PRO A 276 17.52 14.64 29.37
C PRO A 276 18.35 15.89 29.05
N LEU A 277 18.40 16.28 27.78
CA LEU A 277 19.26 17.35 27.25
C LEU A 277 18.53 18.68 27.03
N GLY A 278 17.30 18.83 27.53
CA GLY A 278 16.63 20.13 27.64
C GLY A 278 15.97 20.67 26.37
N LEU A 279 15.76 19.84 25.34
CA LEU A 279 15.05 20.21 24.09
C LEU A 279 13.58 20.64 24.29
N GLY A 280 13.01 20.49 25.49
CA GLY A 280 11.57 20.68 25.77
C GLY A 280 11.08 22.12 25.97
N ALA A 281 11.85 23.15 25.66
CA ALA A 281 11.47 24.54 25.98
C ALA A 281 11.28 25.50 24.78
N SER A 282 11.59 25.12 23.54
CA SER A 282 11.70 26.09 22.44
C SER A 282 10.68 26.00 21.30
N SER A 283 9.76 25.04 21.26
CA SER A 283 8.78 24.92 20.15
C SER A 283 7.39 25.50 20.42
N ALA A 284 7.12 26.10 21.59
CA ALA A 284 5.82 26.67 21.92
C ALA A 284 5.65 28.18 21.60
N VAL A 285 6.60 28.84 20.94
CA VAL A 285 6.51 30.29 20.64
C VAL A 285 6.93 30.58 19.21
N SER A 286 5.99 30.56 18.26
CA SER A 286 5.87 31.55 17.18
C SER A 286 4.65 31.25 16.30
N SER A 287 3.46 31.62 16.80
CA SER A 287 2.36 32.09 15.95
C SER A 287 1.41 32.94 16.81
N ARG A 288 1.71 34.23 16.85
CA ARG A 288 0.71 35.30 16.94
C ARG A 288 0.79 36.08 15.64
#